data_AF-A0A7K1BWZ6-F1
#
_entry.id   AF-A0A7K1BWZ6-F1
#
_cell.length_a   1.000
_cell.length_b   1.000
_cell.length_c   1.000
_cell.angle_alpha   90.00
_cell.angle_beta   90.00
_cell.angle_gamma   90.00
#
_symmetry.space_group_name_H-M   'P 1'
#
loop_
_entity.id
_entity.type
_entity.pdbx_description
1 polymer ?
#
loop_
_entity_poly.entity_id
_entity_poly.type
_entity_poly.pdbx_seq_one_letter_code
_entity_poly.pdbx_strand_id
1 'polypeptide(L)'
;MAIRKPAPLTGLVEKINAFTSSYRVDGDPYLDGLREAIESKKNLHIWAELDPLDYLPHPEAKAHQSRSRLVRIITVIRNVLVFAPVALTWAAVGQATTGFSRYIDENGADVVNFLDFWQNGYGILDDKWKIGEVARLDFLMIMVVIILTLYVSQAGHTAEKLRDTEEEAIDRERIALALEIHAQLHDKRKITNVTMNASLAGSISRLVSATHNLEDASKVLEKASRKIPKPATSSSFLDSFSFSDDYDAPKKRKSRGA
;
A
#
# COMPACT_ATOMS: atom_id res chain seq x y z
N MET A 1 4.78 8.63 -29.57
CA MET A 1 5.03 8.82 -28.13
C MET A 1 5.63 10.21 -27.97
N ALA A 2 4.85 11.20 -27.49
CA ALA A 2 5.30 12.59 -27.42
C ALA A 2 6.29 12.75 -26.26
N ILE A 3 7.51 13.19 -26.54
CA ILE A 3 8.51 13.57 -25.54
C ILE A 3 7.95 14.79 -24.81
N ARG A 4 7.48 14.61 -23.57
CA ARG A 4 7.08 15.72 -22.71
C ARG A 4 8.32 16.57 -22.45
N LYS A 5 8.35 17.80 -22.97
CA LYS A 5 9.39 18.78 -22.60
C LYS A 5 9.40 18.92 -21.07
N PRO A 6 10.57 18.97 -20.42
CA PRO A 6 10.63 19.14 -18.97
C PRO A 6 9.91 20.44 -18.60
N ALA A 7 8.97 20.34 -17.67
CA ALA A 7 8.30 21.49 -17.10
C ALA A 7 9.34 22.42 -16.44
N PRO A 8 9.11 23.74 -16.39
CA PRO A 8 10.05 24.65 -15.74
C PRO A 8 10.23 24.25 -14.26
N LEU A 9 11.47 24.29 -13.78
CA LEU A 9 11.85 23.99 -12.38
C LEU A 9 11.01 24.77 -11.35
N THR A 10 10.49 25.94 -11.73
CA THR A 10 9.56 26.75 -10.93
C THR A 10 8.27 25.99 -10.57
N GLY A 11 7.75 25.18 -11.49
CA GLY A 11 6.55 24.36 -11.23
C GLY A 11 6.81 23.19 -10.27
N LEU A 12 8.05 22.71 -10.18
CA LEU A 12 8.42 21.69 -9.19
C LEU A 12 8.47 22.27 -7.77
N VAL A 13 9.02 23.48 -7.60
CA VAL A 13 9.04 24.16 -6.30
C VAL A 13 7.63 24.40 -5.78
N GLU A 14 6.69 24.80 -6.65
CA GLU A 14 5.29 24.99 -6.27
C GLU A 14 4.65 23.68 -5.78
N LYS A 15 4.90 22.55 -6.46
CA LYS A 15 4.41 21.24 -6.04
C LYS A 15 5.04 20.75 -4.74
N ILE A 16 6.34 20.97 -4.55
CA ILE A 16 7.02 20.68 -3.28
C ILE A 16 6.36 21.49 -2.16
N ASN A 17 6.18 22.79 -2.33
CA ASN A 17 5.55 23.64 -1.31
C ASN A 17 4.10 23.23 -1.03
N ALA A 18 3.33 22.87 -2.07
CA ALA A 18 1.96 22.38 -1.92
C ALA A 18 1.91 21.07 -1.11
N PHE A 19 2.82 20.12 -1.40
CA PHE A 19 2.95 18.87 -0.66
C PHE A 19 3.35 19.12 0.80
N THR A 20 4.39 19.93 1.03
CA THR A 20 4.89 20.25 2.37
C THR A 20 3.81 20.88 3.24
N SER A 21 3.06 21.85 2.69
CA SER A 21 1.99 22.53 3.41
C SER A 21 0.79 21.62 3.69
N SER A 22 0.37 20.81 2.71
CA SER A 22 -0.77 19.89 2.84
C SER A 22 -0.55 18.85 3.93
N TYR A 23 0.68 18.35 4.03
CA TYR A 23 1.04 17.30 4.97
C TYR A 23 1.75 17.79 6.25
N ARG A 24 1.99 19.11 6.37
CA ARG A 24 2.77 19.76 7.44
C ARG A 24 4.09 19.04 7.71
N VAL A 25 4.80 18.73 6.64
CA VAL A 25 6.17 18.20 6.68
C VAL A 25 7.19 19.33 6.48
N ASP A 26 6.82 20.54 6.90
CA ASP A 26 7.68 21.71 6.90
C ASP A 26 8.90 21.45 7.77
N GLY A 27 10.10 21.74 7.26
CA GLY A 27 11.35 21.45 7.96
C GLY A 27 11.98 20.09 7.62
N ASP A 28 11.41 19.33 6.67
CA ASP A 28 12.07 18.12 6.18
C ASP A 28 13.40 18.47 5.48
N PRO A 29 14.55 17.94 5.93
CA PRO A 29 15.87 18.32 5.40
C PRO A 29 16.04 18.04 3.90
N TYR A 30 15.39 17.00 3.37
CA TYR A 30 15.48 16.65 1.96
C TYR A 30 14.67 17.65 1.12
N LEU A 31 13.42 17.92 1.49
CA LEU A 31 12.55 18.86 0.77
C LEU A 31 13.08 20.30 0.82
N ASP A 32 13.54 20.77 1.98
CA ASP A 32 14.08 22.12 2.14
C ASP A 32 15.39 22.30 1.35
N GLY A 33 16.30 21.33 1.44
CA GLY A 33 17.56 21.38 0.70
C GLY A 33 17.35 21.27 -0.83
N LEU A 34 16.39 20.45 -1.27
CA LEU A 34 16.02 20.36 -2.68
C LEU A 34 15.42 21.68 -3.19
N ARG A 35 14.54 22.33 -2.40
CA ARG A 35 13.99 23.65 -2.74
C ARG A 35 15.10 24.69 -2.88
N GLU A 36 16.01 24.78 -1.89
CA GLU A 36 17.13 25.71 -1.92
C GLU A 36 18.04 25.46 -3.14
N ALA A 37 18.30 24.20 -3.48
CA ALA A 37 19.10 23.83 -4.65
C ALA A 37 18.44 24.23 -5.97
N ILE A 38 17.11 24.09 -6.07
CA ILE A 38 16.35 24.49 -7.26
C ILE A 38 16.31 26.02 -7.39
N GLU A 39 16.04 26.75 -6.29
CA GLU A 39 15.96 28.22 -6.27
C GLU A 39 17.31 28.88 -6.55
N SER A 40 18.37 28.41 -5.87
CA SER A 40 19.73 28.91 -6.06
C SER A 40 20.38 28.41 -7.36
N LYS A 41 19.77 27.41 -8.01
CA LYS A 41 20.29 26.68 -9.18
C LYS A 41 21.68 26.08 -8.95
N LYS A 42 22.04 25.78 -7.70
CA LYS A 42 23.34 25.21 -7.31
C LYS A 42 23.17 23.77 -6.85
N ASN A 43 24.22 22.98 -7.00
CA ASN A 43 24.31 21.61 -6.49
C ASN A 43 23.20 20.64 -6.95
N LEU A 44 22.39 20.99 -7.96
CA LEU A 44 21.33 20.16 -8.55
C LEU A 44 21.80 18.74 -8.92
N HIS A 45 23.07 18.59 -9.29
CA HIS A 45 23.65 17.29 -9.62
C HIS A 45 23.75 16.34 -8.42
N ILE A 46 24.01 16.86 -7.21
CA ILE A 46 24.06 16.06 -5.97
C ILE A 46 22.66 15.53 -5.66
N TRP A 47 21.66 16.40 -5.73
CA TRP A 47 20.26 16.04 -5.50
C TRP A 47 19.70 15.08 -6.55
N ALA A 48 20.23 15.12 -7.77
CA ALA A 48 19.86 14.22 -8.84
C ALA A 48 20.38 12.78 -8.63
N GLU A 49 21.45 12.61 -7.83
CA GLU A 49 22.00 11.28 -7.49
C GLU A 49 21.17 10.57 -6.42
N LEU A 50 20.46 11.32 -5.58
CA LEU A 50 19.57 10.77 -4.55
C LEU A 50 18.29 10.22 -5.20
N ASP A 51 17.80 9.08 -4.71
CA ASP A 51 16.50 8.55 -5.11
C ASP A 51 15.39 9.26 -4.32
N PRO A 52 14.51 10.06 -4.95
CA PRO A 52 13.44 10.73 -4.22
C PRO A 52 12.50 9.78 -3.48
N LEU A 53 12.36 8.51 -3.93
CA LEU A 53 11.52 7.52 -3.25
C LEU A 53 12.09 7.09 -1.89
N ASP A 54 13.40 7.21 -1.68
CA ASP A 54 14.03 6.86 -0.39
C ASP A 54 14.02 8.04 0.58
N TYR A 55 14.14 9.26 0.07
CA TYR A 55 14.34 10.46 0.90
C TYR A 55 13.08 11.32 1.10
N LEU A 56 12.04 11.16 0.28
CA LEU A 56 10.78 11.87 0.53
C LEU A 56 10.15 11.41 1.86
N PRO A 57 9.65 12.34 2.69
CA PRO A 57 8.99 11.98 3.94
C PRO A 57 7.73 11.15 3.67
N HIS A 58 7.33 10.36 4.65
CA HIS A 58 6.10 9.56 4.65
C HIS A 58 5.09 10.23 5.60
N PRO A 59 4.24 11.13 5.09
CA PRO A 59 3.31 11.83 5.96
C PRO A 59 2.19 10.91 6.45
N GLU A 60 1.83 11.07 7.72
CA GLU A 60 0.74 10.30 8.33
C GLU A 60 -0.64 10.89 7.96
N ALA A 61 -1.63 10.01 7.78
CA ALA A 61 -3.02 10.40 7.57
C ALA A 61 -3.59 11.12 8.82
N LYS A 62 -3.96 12.41 8.67
CA LYS A 62 -4.43 13.26 9.80
C LYS A 62 -5.95 13.29 9.97
N ALA A 63 -6.71 13.06 8.91
CA ALA A 63 -8.14 13.38 8.87
C ALA A 63 -8.99 12.58 9.88
N HIS A 64 -8.45 11.49 10.47
CA HIS A 64 -9.23 10.54 11.25
C HIS A 64 -8.78 10.32 12.69
N GLN A 65 -7.89 11.16 13.23
CA GLN A 65 -7.45 11.06 14.62
C GLN A 65 -8.63 11.15 15.62
N SER A 66 -9.65 11.96 15.34
CA SER A 66 -10.81 12.15 16.23
C SER A 66 -11.70 10.91 16.31
N ARG A 67 -12.06 10.31 15.16
CA ARG A 67 -12.90 9.11 15.09
C ARG A 67 -12.18 7.89 15.65
N SER A 68 -10.89 7.73 15.34
CA SER A 68 -10.03 6.69 15.93
C SER A 68 -9.93 6.85 17.45
N ARG A 69 -9.76 8.09 17.94
CA ARG A 69 -9.73 8.39 19.38
C ARG A 69 -11.06 8.07 20.06
N LEU A 70 -12.19 8.38 19.44
CA LEU A 70 -13.52 8.04 19.96
C LEU A 70 -13.68 6.51 20.06
N VAL A 71 -13.34 5.76 19.01
CA VAL A 71 -13.39 4.28 19.04
C VAL A 71 -12.51 3.73 20.16
N ARG A 72 -11.31 4.29 20.36
CA ARG A 72 -10.41 3.89 21.45
C ARG A 72 -11.00 4.17 22.83
N ILE A 73 -11.57 5.35 23.05
CA ILE A 73 -12.23 5.70 24.32
C ILE A 73 -13.40 4.76 24.60
N ILE A 74 -14.27 4.54 23.61
CA ILE A 74 -15.42 3.64 23.75
C ILE A 74 -14.96 2.20 24.03
N THR A 75 -13.87 1.75 23.41
CA THR A 75 -13.29 0.43 23.68
C THR A 75 -12.85 0.30 25.14
N VAL A 76 -12.17 1.32 25.69
CA VAL A 76 -11.76 1.33 27.10
C VAL A 76 -12.98 1.31 28.02
N ILE A 77 -13.98 2.15 27.75
CA ILE A 77 -15.24 2.19 28.52
C ILE A 77 -15.91 0.82 28.51
N ARG A 78 -16.05 0.20 27.34
CA ARG A 78 -16.64 -1.14 27.19
C ARG A 78 -15.90 -2.18 28.01
N ASN A 79 -14.56 -2.16 27.98
CA ASN A 79 -13.75 -3.13 28.71
C ASN A 79 -13.94 -3.04 30.23
N VAL A 80 -14.09 -1.82 30.75
CA VAL A 80 -14.37 -1.61 32.18
C VAL A 80 -15.83 -1.96 32.50
N LEU A 81 -16.77 -1.56 31.65
CA LEU A 81 -18.21 -1.76 31.87
C LEU A 81 -18.62 -3.23 31.92
N VAL A 82 -17.86 -4.14 31.28
CA VAL A 82 -18.08 -5.61 31.39
C VAL A 82 -18.07 -6.09 32.85
N PHE A 83 -17.35 -5.40 33.74
CA PHE A 83 -17.30 -5.75 35.16
C PHE A 83 -18.40 -5.10 36.00
N ALA A 84 -19.11 -4.10 35.47
CA ALA A 84 -20.14 -3.37 36.22
C ALA A 84 -21.31 -4.25 36.70
N PRO A 85 -21.87 -5.19 35.90
CA PRO A 85 -22.91 -6.10 36.37
C PRO A 85 -22.46 -6.98 37.54
N VAL A 86 -21.23 -7.51 37.45
CA VAL A 86 -20.65 -8.31 38.53
C VAL A 86 -20.48 -7.45 39.79
N ALA A 87 -19.94 -6.23 39.66
CA ALA A 87 -19.81 -5.34 40.81
C ALA A 87 -21.16 -4.99 41.45
N LEU A 88 -22.21 -4.77 40.64
CA LEU A 88 -23.54 -4.45 41.13
C LEU A 88 -24.16 -5.62 41.90
N THR A 89 -24.12 -6.83 41.35
CA THR A 89 -24.63 -8.03 42.05
C THR A 89 -23.95 -8.23 43.40
N TRP A 90 -22.63 -8.10 43.49
CA TRP A 90 -21.92 -8.21 44.77
C TRP A 90 -22.30 -7.11 45.76
N ALA A 91 -22.45 -5.86 45.28
CA ALA A 91 -22.92 -4.76 46.10
C ALA A 91 -24.35 -5.02 46.64
N ALA A 92 -25.24 -5.52 45.79
CA ALA A 92 -26.61 -5.87 46.17
C ALA A 92 -26.66 -7.01 47.19
N VAL A 93 -25.87 -8.07 47.01
CA VAL A 93 -25.75 -9.17 47.99
C VAL A 93 -25.27 -8.64 49.34
N GLY A 94 -24.29 -7.72 49.35
CA GLY A 94 -23.80 -7.09 50.58
C GLY A 94 -24.88 -6.29 51.32
N GLN A 95 -25.68 -5.52 50.58
CA GLN A 95 -26.80 -4.75 51.13
C GLN A 95 -27.92 -5.66 51.62
N ALA A 96 -28.28 -6.68 50.86
CA ALA A 96 -29.27 -7.68 51.24
C ALA A 96 -28.84 -8.45 52.50
N THR A 97 -27.56 -8.83 52.60
CA THR A 97 -27.01 -9.52 53.79
C THR A 97 -27.12 -8.63 55.02
N THR A 98 -26.73 -7.35 54.89
CA THR A 98 -26.80 -6.38 55.98
C THR A 98 -28.24 -6.12 56.43
N GLY A 99 -29.16 -5.97 55.47
CA GLY A 99 -30.59 -5.83 55.73
C GLY A 99 -31.18 -7.07 56.41
N PHE A 100 -30.76 -8.27 55.99
CA PHE A 100 -31.25 -9.53 56.54
C PHE A 100 -30.79 -9.74 57.98
N SER A 101 -29.55 -9.39 58.32
CA SER A 101 -29.08 -9.43 59.71
C SER A 101 -29.95 -8.54 60.61
N ARG A 102 -30.26 -7.32 60.19
CA ARG A 102 -31.17 -6.43 60.94
C ARG A 102 -32.58 -7.01 61.06
N TYR A 103 -33.09 -7.62 59.99
CA TYR A 103 -34.40 -8.27 59.99
C TYR A 103 -34.47 -9.42 61.01
N ILE A 104 -33.40 -10.24 61.12
CA ILE A 104 -33.31 -11.30 62.13
C ILE A 104 -33.30 -10.71 63.54
N ASP A 105 -32.47 -9.68 63.76
CA ASP A 105 -32.33 -9.04 65.08
C ASP A 105 -33.67 -8.46 65.58
N GLU A 106 -34.52 -7.96 64.67
CA GLU A 106 -35.82 -7.37 65.00
C GLU A 106 -36.95 -8.41 65.17
N ASN A 107 -36.92 -9.54 64.45
CA ASN A 107 -38.04 -10.49 64.39
C ASN A 107 -37.79 -11.83 65.13
N GLY A 108 -36.57 -12.09 65.62
CA GLY A 108 -36.28 -13.24 66.48
C GLY A 108 -36.29 -14.59 65.76
N ALA A 109 -37.10 -15.56 66.22
CA ALA A 109 -37.03 -16.96 65.79
C ALA A 109 -37.92 -17.32 64.58
N ASP A 110 -38.83 -16.43 64.16
CA ASP A 110 -39.79 -16.68 63.08
C ASP A 110 -39.37 -15.93 61.80
N VAL A 111 -38.15 -16.24 61.33
CA VAL A 111 -37.50 -15.52 60.22
C VAL A 111 -37.75 -16.25 58.91
N VAL A 112 -38.16 -15.50 57.89
CA VAL A 112 -38.27 -15.99 56.50
C VAL A 112 -36.90 -16.33 55.90
N ASN A 113 -36.91 -17.09 54.80
CA ASN A 113 -35.68 -17.39 54.06
C ASN A 113 -35.01 -16.12 53.51
N PHE A 114 -33.68 -16.09 53.44
CA PHE A 114 -32.90 -14.97 52.89
C PHE A 114 -33.38 -14.52 51.49
N LEU A 115 -33.71 -15.46 50.60
CA LEU A 115 -34.16 -15.10 49.24
C LEU A 115 -35.53 -14.43 49.25
N ASP A 116 -36.43 -14.88 50.12
CA ASP A 116 -37.74 -14.25 50.29
C ASP A 116 -37.61 -12.85 50.91
N PHE A 117 -36.70 -12.68 51.89
CA PHE A 117 -36.29 -11.37 52.38
C PHE A 117 -35.73 -10.48 51.27
N TRP A 118 -34.81 -10.99 50.45
CA TRP A 118 -34.17 -10.20 49.40
C TRP A 118 -35.16 -9.79 48.29
N GLN A 119 -36.18 -10.61 48.05
CA GLN A 119 -37.25 -10.28 47.10
C GLN A 119 -38.18 -9.20 47.62
N ASN A 120 -38.62 -9.30 48.88
CA ASN A 120 -39.70 -8.46 49.41
C ASN A 120 -39.19 -7.25 50.20
N GLY A 121 -37.99 -7.33 50.78
CA GLY A 121 -37.29 -6.28 51.53
C GLY A 121 -37.88 -5.91 52.89
N TYR A 122 -39.15 -6.26 53.15
CA TYR A 122 -39.86 -6.12 54.43
C TYR A 122 -39.75 -4.71 55.08
N GLY A 123 -39.61 -3.66 54.27
CA GLY A 123 -39.46 -2.27 54.72
C GLY A 123 -38.07 -1.90 55.27
N ILE A 124 -37.14 -2.85 55.34
CA ILE A 124 -35.76 -2.65 55.83
C ILE A 124 -34.79 -2.47 54.67
N LEU A 125 -35.02 -3.16 53.55
CA LEU A 125 -34.18 -3.07 52.34
C LEU A 125 -34.80 -2.12 51.31
N ASP A 126 -34.02 -1.13 50.85
CA ASP A 126 -34.42 -0.22 49.77
C ASP A 126 -34.83 -1.02 48.51
N ASP A 127 -35.87 -0.55 47.81
CA ASP A 127 -36.39 -1.19 46.60
C ASP A 127 -35.34 -1.40 45.51
N LYS A 128 -34.35 -0.51 45.40
CA LYS A 128 -33.24 -0.60 44.42
C LYS A 128 -32.31 -1.80 44.63
N TRP A 129 -32.26 -2.35 45.85
CA TRP A 129 -31.40 -3.47 46.21
C TRP A 129 -32.13 -4.82 46.19
N LYS A 130 -33.45 -4.81 45.95
CA LYS A 130 -34.23 -6.04 45.82
C LYS A 130 -33.74 -6.84 44.62
N ILE A 131 -33.76 -8.17 44.76
CA ILE A 131 -33.19 -9.07 43.75
C ILE A 131 -33.75 -8.85 42.35
N GLY A 132 -35.05 -8.56 42.22
CA GLY A 132 -35.70 -8.32 40.94
C GLY A 132 -35.23 -7.03 40.24
N GLU A 133 -35.03 -5.96 41.00
CA GLU A 133 -34.59 -4.67 40.45
C GLU A 133 -33.11 -4.71 40.06
N VAL A 134 -32.29 -5.35 40.87
CA VAL A 134 -30.87 -5.59 40.58
C VAL A 134 -30.72 -6.42 39.30
N ALA A 135 -31.47 -7.53 39.19
CA ALA A 135 -31.45 -8.37 37.99
C ALA A 135 -31.89 -7.61 36.73
N ARG A 136 -32.86 -6.70 36.85
CA ARG A 136 -33.30 -5.82 35.75
C ARG A 136 -32.18 -4.87 35.32
N LEU A 137 -31.47 -4.28 36.27
CA LEU A 137 -30.37 -3.35 36.01
C LEU A 137 -29.17 -4.10 35.37
N ASP A 138 -28.84 -5.29 35.86
CA ASP A 138 -27.80 -6.14 35.28
C ASP A 138 -28.10 -6.54 33.85
N PHE A 139 -29.35 -6.96 33.58
CA PHE A 139 -29.79 -7.26 32.22
C PHE A 139 -29.61 -6.05 31.30
N LEU A 140 -30.00 -4.85 31.75
CA LEU A 140 -29.85 -3.63 30.98
C LEU A 140 -28.37 -3.28 30.74
N MET A 141 -27.51 -3.42 31.74
CA MET A 141 -26.08 -3.18 31.60
C MET A 141 -25.42 -4.15 30.62
N ILE A 142 -25.75 -5.45 30.69
CA ILE A 142 -25.27 -6.46 29.73
C ILE A 142 -25.72 -6.09 28.31
N MET A 143 -26.98 -5.71 28.13
CA MET A 143 -27.50 -5.27 26.83
C MET A 143 -26.71 -4.06 26.29
N VAL A 144 -26.43 -3.07 27.13
CA VAL A 144 -25.59 -1.91 26.76
C VAL A 144 -24.18 -2.35 26.36
N VAL A 145 -23.56 -3.25 27.11
CA VAL A 145 -22.21 -3.78 26.80
C VAL A 145 -22.20 -4.51 25.44
N ILE A 146 -23.22 -5.29 25.14
CA ILE A 146 -23.36 -5.98 23.84
C ILE A 146 -23.46 -4.95 22.71
N ILE A 147 -24.37 -3.97 22.82
CA ILE A 147 -24.54 -2.92 21.83
C ILE A 147 -23.23 -2.14 21.62
N LEU A 148 -22.54 -1.80 22.71
CA LEU A 148 -21.27 -1.10 22.66
C LEU A 148 -20.18 -1.92 21.98
N THR A 149 -20.17 -3.24 22.20
CA THR A 149 -19.23 -4.16 21.57
C THR A 149 -19.44 -4.22 20.06
N LEU A 150 -20.70 -4.32 19.61
CA LEU A 150 -21.04 -4.29 18.18
C LEU A 150 -20.67 -2.94 17.54
N TYR A 151 -20.98 -1.84 18.22
CA TYR A 151 -20.64 -0.49 17.76
C TYR A 151 -19.12 -0.32 17.59
N VAL A 152 -18.33 -0.72 18.60
CA VAL A 152 -16.85 -0.67 18.52
C VAL A 152 -16.32 -1.50 17.36
N SER A 153 -16.86 -2.69 17.14
CA SER A 153 -16.45 -3.54 16.01
C SER A 153 -16.71 -2.86 14.66
N GLN A 154 -17.92 -2.36 14.43
CA GLN A 154 -18.27 -1.72 13.16
C GLN A 154 -17.53 -0.40 12.95
N ALA A 155 -17.45 0.44 14.00
CA ALA A 155 -16.76 1.72 13.94
C ALA A 155 -15.25 1.56 13.76
N GLY A 156 -14.66 0.52 14.38
CA GLY A 156 -13.25 0.15 14.22
C GLY A 156 -12.92 -0.20 12.77
N HIS A 157 -13.66 -1.13 12.16
CA HIS A 157 -13.45 -1.51 10.76
C HIS A 157 -13.65 -0.36 9.77
N THR A 158 -14.62 0.52 10.05
CA THR A 158 -14.85 1.69 9.19
C THR A 158 -13.71 2.70 9.31
N ALA A 159 -13.19 2.90 10.53
CA ALA A 159 -12.05 3.79 10.76
C ALA A 159 -10.76 3.24 10.13
N GLU A 160 -10.55 1.93 10.17
CA GLU A 160 -9.39 1.26 9.55
C GLU A 160 -9.43 1.39 8.03
N LYS A 161 -10.53 0.98 7.38
CA LYS A 161 -10.67 1.10 5.92
C LYS A 161 -10.45 2.53 5.40
N LEU A 162 -10.95 3.51 6.15
CA LEU A 162 -10.81 4.90 5.76
C LEU A 162 -9.35 5.38 5.89
N ARG A 163 -8.64 4.91 6.91
CA ARG A 163 -7.19 5.18 7.05
C ARG A 163 -6.41 4.55 5.91
N ASP A 164 -6.67 3.29 5.58
CA ASP A 164 -5.98 2.60 4.48
C ASP A 164 -6.16 3.35 3.16
N THR A 165 -7.39 3.81 2.85
CA THR A 165 -7.64 4.57 1.61
C THR A 165 -6.95 5.93 1.58
N GLU A 166 -6.79 6.57 2.74
CA GLU A 166 -6.07 7.84 2.85
C GLU A 166 -4.57 7.64 2.74
N GLU A 167 -4.02 6.63 3.43
CA GLU A 167 -2.60 6.25 3.33
C GLU A 167 -2.24 5.91 1.88
N GLU A 168 -3.09 5.15 1.17
CA GLU A 168 -2.91 4.91 -0.27
C GLU A 168 -2.95 6.18 -1.12
N ALA A 169 -3.84 7.13 -0.82
CA ALA A 169 -3.93 8.39 -1.56
C ALA A 169 -2.67 9.25 -1.34
N ILE A 170 -2.21 9.32 -0.09
CA ILE A 170 -0.98 10.01 0.31
C ILE A 170 0.23 9.41 -0.39
N ASP A 171 0.36 8.07 -0.37
CA ASP A 171 1.47 7.37 -1.02
C ASP A 171 1.47 7.58 -2.53
N ARG A 172 0.30 7.61 -3.17
CA ARG A 172 0.19 7.95 -4.60
C ARG A 172 0.68 9.36 -4.90
N GLU A 173 0.30 10.35 -4.09
CA GLU A 173 0.79 11.73 -4.23
C GLU A 173 2.30 11.83 -4.01
N ARG A 174 2.81 11.14 -2.99
CA ARG A 174 4.24 11.05 -2.69
C ARG A 174 5.04 10.44 -3.84
N ILE A 175 4.59 9.30 -4.38
CA ILE A 175 5.24 8.63 -5.53
C ILE A 175 5.17 9.53 -6.77
N ALA A 176 4.04 10.20 -7.01
CA ALA A 176 3.91 11.13 -8.13
C ALA A 176 4.91 12.29 -8.03
N LEU A 177 5.07 12.87 -6.83
CA LEU A 177 6.08 13.90 -6.57
C LEU A 177 7.50 13.36 -6.77
N ALA A 178 7.78 12.14 -6.27
CA ALA A 178 9.07 11.48 -6.43
C ALA A 178 9.46 11.31 -7.90
N LEU A 179 8.54 10.80 -8.72
CA LEU A 179 8.72 10.61 -10.15
C LEU A 179 8.95 11.95 -10.86
N GLU A 180 8.28 13.01 -10.43
CA GLU A 180 8.47 14.33 -11.02
C GLU A 180 9.82 14.94 -10.65
N ILE A 181 10.24 14.84 -9.39
CA ILE A 181 11.60 15.23 -8.96
C ILE A 181 12.63 14.47 -9.78
N HIS A 182 12.51 13.15 -9.85
CA HIS A 182 13.44 12.31 -10.60
C HIS A 182 13.46 12.69 -12.09
N ALA A 183 12.31 12.87 -12.72
CA ALA A 183 12.24 13.23 -14.14
C ALA A 183 12.88 14.60 -14.43
N GLN A 184 12.69 15.59 -13.57
CA GLN A 184 13.24 16.93 -13.77
C GLN A 184 14.73 17.04 -13.44
N LEU A 185 15.22 16.28 -12.45
CA LEU A 185 16.63 16.30 -12.04
C LEU A 185 17.49 15.30 -12.82
N HIS A 186 16.91 14.34 -13.54
CA HIS A 186 17.65 13.32 -14.30
C HIS A 186 18.73 13.94 -15.22
N ASP A 187 18.37 14.97 -15.97
CA ASP A 187 19.28 15.65 -16.91
C ASP A 187 20.32 16.54 -16.22
N LYS A 188 20.22 16.71 -14.90
CA LYS A 188 21.16 17.48 -14.07
C LYS A 188 22.21 16.61 -13.40
N ARG A 189 22.14 15.28 -13.55
CA ARG A 189 23.20 14.36 -13.08
C ARG A 189 24.54 14.73 -13.70
N LYS A 190 25.58 14.79 -12.87
CA LYS A 190 26.93 15.09 -13.35
C LYS A 190 27.39 13.90 -14.19
N ILE A 191 27.64 14.12 -15.48
CA ILE A 191 28.33 13.13 -16.30
C ILE A 191 29.78 13.08 -15.80
N THR A 192 30.08 12.14 -14.91
CA THR A 192 31.44 11.94 -14.41
C THR A 192 32.30 11.27 -15.48
N ASN A 193 33.60 11.56 -15.53
CA ASN A 193 34.52 10.92 -16.49
C ASN A 193 34.45 9.39 -16.43
N VAL A 194 34.11 8.80 -15.27
CA VAL A 194 33.95 7.36 -15.10
C VAL A 194 32.73 6.82 -15.87
N THR A 195 31.59 7.49 -15.79
CA THR A 195 30.37 7.10 -16.53
C THR A 195 30.51 7.37 -18.04
N MET A 196 31.19 8.46 -18.41
CA MET A 196 31.53 8.76 -19.81
C MET A 196 32.50 7.72 -20.38
N ASN A 197 33.54 7.34 -19.64
CA ASN A 197 34.52 6.33 -20.07
C ASN A 197 33.88 4.94 -20.18
N ALA A 198 32.99 4.55 -19.28
CA ALA A 198 32.29 3.26 -19.36
C ALA A 198 31.32 3.22 -20.56
N SER A 199 30.55 4.29 -20.77
CA SER A 199 29.67 4.47 -21.93
C SER A 199 30.45 4.48 -23.26
N LEU A 200 31.54 5.26 -23.31
CA LEU A 200 32.42 5.34 -24.47
C LEU A 200 33.11 4.01 -24.73
N ALA A 201 33.66 3.34 -23.71
CA ALA A 201 34.30 2.04 -23.86
C ALA A 201 33.30 0.98 -24.36
N GLY A 202 32.07 0.98 -23.86
CA GLY A 202 31.00 0.10 -24.36
C GLY A 202 30.63 0.41 -25.81
N SER A 203 30.55 1.69 -26.18
CA SER A 203 30.25 2.13 -27.55
C SER A 203 31.39 1.84 -28.53
N ILE A 204 32.65 2.04 -28.10
CA ILE A 204 33.87 1.69 -28.84
C ILE A 204 33.94 0.18 -29.03
N SER A 205 33.68 -0.61 -27.98
CA SER A 205 33.64 -2.07 -28.07
C SER A 205 32.60 -2.54 -29.09
N ARG A 206 31.38 -1.96 -29.07
CA ARG A 206 30.35 -2.26 -30.08
C ARG A 206 30.77 -1.87 -31.50
N LEU A 207 31.42 -0.73 -31.68
CA LEU A 207 31.98 -0.29 -32.96
C LEU A 207 33.09 -1.22 -33.46
N VAL A 208 33.98 -1.65 -32.56
CA VAL A 208 35.05 -2.61 -32.88
C VAL A 208 34.46 -3.96 -33.26
N SER A 209 33.49 -4.47 -32.50
CA SER A 209 32.79 -5.72 -32.85
C SER A 209 32.03 -5.62 -34.17
N ALA A 210 31.35 -4.50 -34.44
CA ALA A 210 30.68 -4.26 -35.72
C ALA A 210 31.69 -4.22 -36.89
N THR A 211 32.86 -3.62 -36.67
CA THR A 211 33.94 -3.56 -37.67
C THR A 211 34.53 -4.94 -37.94
N HIS A 212 34.75 -5.75 -36.90
CA HIS A 212 35.18 -7.15 -37.07
C HIS A 212 34.15 -7.97 -37.84
N ASN A 213 32.86 -7.82 -37.52
CA ASN A 213 31.79 -8.52 -38.24
C ASN A 213 31.70 -8.08 -39.72
N LEU A 214 31.93 -6.80 -40.01
CA LEU A 214 32.01 -6.29 -41.39
C LEU A 214 33.22 -6.84 -42.14
N GLU A 215 34.38 -6.93 -41.49
CA GLU A 215 35.59 -7.52 -42.05
C GLU A 215 35.41 -9.02 -42.36
N ASP A 216 34.79 -9.76 -41.45
CA ASP A 216 34.48 -11.17 -41.67
C ASP A 216 33.44 -11.35 -42.79
N ALA A 217 32.40 -10.51 -42.85
CA ALA A 217 31.46 -10.49 -43.96
C ALA A 217 32.15 -10.17 -45.29
N SER A 218 33.10 -9.23 -45.31
CA SER A 218 33.91 -8.89 -46.48
C SER A 218 34.78 -10.06 -46.94
N LYS A 219 35.44 -10.79 -46.03
CA LYS A 219 36.21 -12.01 -46.36
C LYS A 219 35.34 -13.13 -46.90
N VAL A 220 34.14 -13.30 -46.35
CA VAL A 220 33.18 -14.28 -46.85
C VAL A 220 32.72 -13.89 -48.27
N LEU A 221 32.44 -12.61 -48.50
CA LEU A 221 32.15 -12.07 -49.83
C LEU A 221 33.32 -12.24 -50.81
N GLU A 222 34.56 -12.02 -50.38
CA GLU A 222 35.75 -12.24 -51.21
C GLU A 222 35.91 -13.72 -51.60
N LYS A 223 35.75 -14.63 -50.62
CA LYS A 223 35.76 -16.07 -50.88
C LYS A 223 34.62 -16.50 -51.79
N ALA A 224 33.42 -15.93 -51.62
CA ALA A 224 32.28 -16.18 -52.49
C ALA A 224 32.55 -15.67 -53.91
N SER A 225 33.09 -14.45 -54.04
CA SER A 225 33.50 -13.83 -55.31
C SER A 225 34.55 -14.68 -56.05
N ARG A 226 35.57 -15.17 -55.35
CA ARG A 226 36.58 -16.09 -55.93
C ARG A 226 35.98 -17.43 -56.39
N LYS A 227 34.85 -17.85 -55.83
CA LYS A 227 34.13 -19.06 -56.21
C LYS A 227 33.09 -18.83 -57.32
N ILE A 228 32.92 -17.61 -57.81
CA ILE A 228 32.12 -17.35 -59.01
C ILE A 228 32.90 -17.89 -60.21
N PRO A 229 32.43 -18.94 -60.91
CA PRO A 229 33.11 -19.43 -62.10
C PRO A 229 33.08 -18.36 -63.19
N LYS A 230 34.20 -18.23 -63.94
CA LYS A 230 34.25 -17.41 -65.16
C LYS A 230 33.08 -17.83 -66.08
N PRO A 231 32.39 -16.88 -66.76
CA PRO A 231 31.31 -17.24 -67.66
C PRO A 231 31.85 -18.19 -68.74
N ALA A 232 31.40 -19.44 -68.70
CA ALA A 232 31.53 -20.34 -69.82
C ALA A 232 30.65 -19.78 -70.95
N THR A 233 31.29 -19.58 -72.08
CA THR A 233 30.72 -19.32 -73.40
C THR A 233 29.34 -19.96 -73.61
N SER A 234 28.37 -19.09 -73.94
CA SER A 234 27.11 -19.32 -74.65
C SER A 234 26.80 -20.76 -75.09
N SER A 235 25.78 -21.38 -74.47
CA SER A 235 24.86 -22.27 -75.18
C SER A 235 23.48 -21.62 -75.19
N SER A 236 22.89 -21.61 -76.37
CA SER A 236 21.78 -20.78 -76.83
C SER A 236 20.45 -21.02 -76.09
N PHE A 237 19.72 -19.92 -75.86
CA PHE A 237 18.35 -19.82 -75.34
C PHE A 237 17.27 -20.55 -76.20
N LEU A 238 17.67 -21.24 -77.27
CA LEU A 238 16.76 -21.92 -78.21
C LEU A 238 16.56 -23.41 -77.89
N ASP A 239 17.23 -23.96 -76.89
CA ASP A 239 17.14 -25.40 -76.55
C ASP A 239 16.07 -25.70 -75.47
N SER A 240 15.42 -24.68 -74.88
CA SER A 240 14.40 -24.87 -73.83
C SER A 240 12.96 -24.99 -74.35
N PHE A 241 12.75 -25.10 -75.66
CA PHE A 241 11.42 -25.22 -76.29
C PHE A 241 11.27 -26.50 -77.14
N SER A 242 11.80 -27.62 -76.66
CA SER A 242 11.39 -28.94 -77.16
C SER A 242 10.30 -29.50 -76.25
N PHE A 243 9.07 -29.56 -76.78
CA PHE A 243 7.88 -30.12 -76.17
C PHE A 243 7.77 -31.60 -76.56
N SER A 244 7.82 -32.51 -75.59
CA SER A 244 7.34 -33.88 -75.79
C SER A 244 6.82 -34.46 -74.48
N ASP A 245 5.54 -34.83 -74.53
CA ASP A 245 4.72 -35.50 -73.53
C ASP A 245 5.41 -36.68 -72.84
N ASP A 246 5.34 -36.76 -71.51
CA ASP A 246 4.95 -38.02 -70.88
C ASP A 246 4.38 -37.83 -69.46
N TYR A 247 3.43 -38.69 -69.12
CA TYR A 247 2.38 -38.50 -68.11
C TYR A 247 2.82 -38.61 -66.64
N ASP A 248 2.20 -37.76 -65.80
CA ASP A 248 2.22 -37.81 -64.33
C ASP A 248 1.49 -39.05 -63.77
N ALA A 249 2.11 -39.75 -62.83
CA ALA A 249 1.45 -40.72 -61.95
C ALA A 249 1.69 -40.36 -60.46
N PRO A 250 0.65 -40.28 -59.61
CA PRO A 250 0.75 -39.61 -58.31
C PRO A 250 1.26 -40.54 -57.19
N LYS A 251 2.21 -40.05 -56.36
CA LYS A 251 2.58 -40.71 -55.10
C LYS A 251 1.95 -40.04 -53.87
N LYS A 252 1.19 -40.87 -53.15
CA LYS A 252 0.39 -40.60 -51.95
C LYS A 252 1.20 -40.04 -50.77
N ARG A 253 0.61 -39.03 -50.15
CA ARG A 253 0.97 -38.40 -48.87
C ARG A 253 0.55 -39.30 -47.70
N LYS A 254 1.43 -39.54 -46.72
CA LYS A 254 1.09 -40.21 -45.45
C LYS A 254 1.32 -39.24 -44.29
N SER A 255 0.23 -38.91 -43.60
CA SER A 255 0.14 -38.08 -42.41
C SER A 255 0.52 -38.84 -41.14
N ARG A 256 1.03 -38.10 -40.15
CA ARG A 256 0.79 -38.19 -38.68
C ARG A 256 1.63 -37.05 -38.09
N GLY A 257 1.14 -36.08 -37.32
CA GLY A 257 -0.06 -36.00 -36.51
C GLY A 257 0.40 -35.66 -35.09
N ALA A 258 0.03 -34.45 -34.63
CA ALA A 258 0.11 -33.88 -33.28
C ALA A 258 1.50 -33.82 -32.62
#